data_AF-A0A2G9SHC2-F1
#
_entry.id   AF-A0A2G9SHC2-F1
#
_cell.length_a   1.000
_cell.length_b   1.000
_cell.length_c   1.000
_cell.angle_alpha   90.00
_cell.angle_beta   90.00
_cell.angle_gamma   90.00
#
_symmetry.space_group_name_H-M   'P 1'
#
loop_
_entity.id
_entity.type
_entity.pdbx_description
1 polymer ?
#
loop_
_entity_poly.entity_id
_entity_poly.type
_entity_poly.pdbx_seq_one_letter_code
_entity_poly.pdbx_strand_id
1 'polypeptide(L)'
;MITTSLPLLAIRLDNVHRLYYTVQLLVSNQDVDNYKQIKADLDQLRLTVEKSELWVEKSNSYENEELGDGQAKDGKEQINEDTIILGPVEDGTKKPQIDSNKANNYKIVKEILIRLSKLCSQSKKGRSQQQRLLKNMGAHSVVLDLLQIPYEKTDDKMNEIMTLAHNFLQNFCRGNPQNQVLLHKNLNLFLTPGLLEAETMRNIFMNNYHLCNEISDRVVQHFVRCIETHGRHVEYLRFLQTIVKADGKYVKKSQDVVMTELINGGEDVLIFYNDRASFPILLQMMCSERDRADESGPLHYHINLVELLAACTEGKNVYTEIKCNSLLPLDDIVRVVSHDDCIPEVKIAYVNFVNHCYVDTEVEMKEIYTSNHIWKLFENFLVDMARVCNTTTDRKHADTALEKYVTEPVMNIASGFFNSPFSDNSTSLQDREEAVGAIDSCQSNP
;
A
#
# COMPACT_ATOMS: atom_id res chain seq x y z
N MET A 1 -16.25 -24.62 -62.00
CA MET A 1 -15.52 -24.53 -60.71
C MET A 1 -16.17 -23.53 -59.74
N ILE A 2 -17.50 -23.54 -59.53
CA ILE A 2 -18.17 -22.60 -58.58
C ILE A 2 -19.12 -23.32 -57.61
N THR A 3 -19.30 -24.64 -57.71
CA THR A 3 -20.27 -25.39 -56.90
C THR A 3 -19.73 -25.95 -55.57
N THR A 4 -18.45 -25.77 -55.25
CA THR A 4 -17.82 -26.31 -54.03
C THR A 4 -17.64 -25.30 -52.89
N SER A 5 -17.94 -24.02 -53.10
CA SER A 5 -17.72 -22.94 -52.12
C SER A 5 -18.94 -22.58 -51.26
N LEU A 6 -20.17 -22.96 -51.66
CA LEU A 6 -21.39 -22.68 -50.88
C LEU A 6 -21.45 -23.42 -49.53
N PRO A 7 -21.11 -24.72 -49.42
CA PRO A 7 -21.18 -25.43 -48.13
C PRO A 7 -20.17 -24.88 -47.10
N LEU A 8 -18.98 -24.46 -47.56
CA LEU A 8 -17.94 -23.87 -46.71
C LEU A 8 -18.31 -22.47 -46.19
N LEU A 9 -19.03 -21.69 -47.00
CA LEU A 9 -19.57 -20.37 -46.59
C LEU A 9 -20.71 -20.53 -45.58
N ALA A 10 -21.59 -21.52 -45.77
CA ALA A 10 -22.65 -21.83 -44.81
C ALA A 10 -22.08 -22.31 -43.46
N ILE A 11 -21.06 -23.17 -43.46
CA ILE A 11 -20.37 -23.62 -42.24
C ILE A 11 -19.64 -22.46 -41.55
N ARG A 12 -19.06 -21.51 -42.29
CA ARG A 12 -18.44 -20.30 -41.71
C ARG A 12 -19.48 -19.37 -41.10
N LEU A 13 -20.63 -19.18 -41.75
CA LEU A 13 -21.73 -18.34 -41.24
C LEU A 13 -22.37 -18.98 -40.00
N ASP A 14 -22.60 -20.29 -39.97
CA ASP A 14 -23.11 -20.99 -38.78
C ASP A 14 -22.12 -20.94 -37.61
N ASN A 15 -20.82 -21.03 -37.89
CA ASN A 15 -19.80 -20.85 -36.85
C ASN A 15 -19.74 -19.40 -36.34
N VAL A 16 -19.89 -18.39 -37.20
CA VAL A 16 -19.97 -16.99 -36.79
C VAL A 16 -21.26 -16.73 -36.00
N HIS A 17 -22.39 -17.30 -36.41
CA HIS A 17 -23.67 -17.16 -35.70
C HIS A 17 -23.64 -17.91 -34.37
N ARG A 18 -23.05 -19.11 -34.30
CA ARG A 18 -22.75 -19.81 -33.04
C ARG A 18 -21.78 -19.03 -32.17
N LEU A 19 -20.70 -18.46 -32.72
CA LEU A 19 -19.77 -17.60 -31.99
C LEU A 19 -20.48 -16.37 -31.44
N TYR A 20 -21.35 -15.74 -32.23
CA TYR A 20 -22.15 -14.59 -31.81
C TYR A 20 -23.14 -14.95 -30.71
N TYR A 21 -23.87 -16.07 -30.85
CA TYR A 21 -24.75 -16.60 -29.81
C TYR A 21 -23.98 -17.05 -28.55
N THR A 22 -22.79 -17.63 -28.71
CA THR A 22 -21.93 -18.05 -27.57
C THR A 22 -21.40 -16.82 -26.83
N VAL A 23 -21.05 -15.74 -27.55
CA VAL A 23 -20.69 -14.44 -26.96
C VAL A 23 -21.89 -13.78 -26.28
N GLN A 24 -23.09 -13.91 -26.84
CA GLN A 24 -24.34 -13.42 -26.24
C GLN A 24 -24.79 -14.25 -25.02
N LEU A 25 -24.33 -15.51 -24.91
CA LEU A 25 -24.56 -16.42 -23.77
C LEU A 25 -23.46 -16.37 -22.69
N LEU A 26 -22.43 -15.54 -22.87
CA LEU A 26 -21.32 -15.39 -21.92
C LEU A 26 -21.53 -14.27 -20.89
N VAL A 27 -22.63 -13.52 -21.01
CA VAL A 27 -23.02 -12.47 -20.07
C VAL A 27 -24.16 -13.02 -19.22
N SER A 28 -23.91 -13.26 -17.93
CA SER A 28 -24.99 -13.71 -17.04
C SER A 28 -26.02 -12.58 -16.89
N ASN A 29 -27.28 -12.92 -16.63
CA ASN A 29 -28.30 -11.90 -16.31
C ASN A 29 -27.86 -11.02 -15.13
N GLN A 30 -27.09 -11.59 -14.20
CA GLN A 30 -26.50 -10.86 -13.09
C GLN A 30 -25.46 -9.82 -13.54
N ASP A 31 -24.69 -10.07 -14.60
CA ASP A 31 -23.75 -9.09 -15.17
C ASP A 31 -24.48 -7.93 -15.87
N VAL A 32 -25.61 -8.20 -16.50
CA VAL A 32 -26.46 -7.17 -17.13
C VAL A 32 -27.07 -6.26 -16.06
N ASP A 33 -27.58 -6.84 -14.97
CA ASP A 33 -28.15 -6.08 -13.86
C ASP A 33 -27.07 -5.31 -13.10
N ASN A 34 -25.88 -5.90 -12.91
CA ASN A 34 -24.71 -5.21 -12.38
C ASN A 34 -24.33 -4.02 -13.26
N TYR A 35 -24.30 -4.18 -14.58
CA TYR A 35 -23.98 -3.08 -15.50
C TYR A 35 -25.00 -1.93 -15.42
N LYS A 36 -26.31 -2.25 -15.39
CA LYS A 36 -27.37 -1.24 -15.25
C LYS A 36 -27.26 -0.50 -13.92
N GLN A 37 -26.99 -1.21 -12.83
CA GLN A 37 -26.81 -0.60 -11.52
C GLN A 37 -25.57 0.30 -11.47
N ILE A 38 -24.42 -0.18 -11.96
CA ILE A 38 -23.19 0.62 -12.03
C ILE A 38 -23.41 1.87 -12.88
N LYS A 39 -24.13 1.74 -14.00
CA LYS A 39 -24.43 2.88 -14.87
C LYS A 39 -25.27 3.93 -14.15
N ALA A 40 -26.36 3.50 -13.51
CA ALA A 40 -27.22 4.40 -12.74
C ALA A 40 -26.45 5.07 -11.59
N ASP A 41 -25.63 4.31 -10.86
CA ASP A 41 -24.78 4.79 -9.79
C ASP A 41 -23.77 5.83 -10.30
N LEU A 42 -23.14 5.60 -11.45
CA LEU A 42 -22.17 6.52 -12.04
C LEU A 42 -22.82 7.79 -12.60
N ASP A 43 -23.98 7.66 -13.25
CA ASP A 43 -24.74 8.81 -13.74
C ASP A 43 -25.18 9.71 -12.57
N GLN A 44 -25.60 9.09 -11.46
CA GLN A 44 -25.93 9.80 -10.22
C GLN A 44 -24.70 10.44 -9.59
N LEU A 45 -23.57 9.71 -9.48
CA LEU A 45 -22.33 10.23 -8.90
C LEU A 45 -21.78 11.41 -9.71
N ARG A 46 -21.77 11.31 -11.04
CA ARG A 46 -21.33 12.39 -11.94
C ARG A 46 -22.15 13.65 -11.71
N LEU A 47 -23.47 13.52 -11.67
CA LEU A 47 -24.38 14.64 -11.45
C LEU A 47 -24.20 15.25 -10.04
N THR A 48 -23.94 14.44 -9.01
CA THR A 48 -23.64 14.96 -7.66
C THR A 48 -22.29 15.67 -7.58
N VAL A 49 -21.27 15.20 -8.33
CA VAL A 49 -19.94 15.82 -8.42
C VAL A 49 -20.01 17.15 -9.18
N GLU A 50 -20.70 17.18 -10.32
CA GLU A 50 -20.91 18.40 -11.13
C GLU A 50 -21.67 19.47 -10.34
N LYS A 51 -22.57 19.07 -9.43
CA LYS A 51 -23.32 19.98 -8.55
C LYS A 51 -22.81 19.98 -7.11
N SER A 52 -21.53 19.68 -6.90
CA SER A 52 -20.88 19.65 -5.58
C SER A 52 -21.06 20.95 -4.80
N GLU A 53 -21.09 22.09 -5.48
CA GLU A 53 -21.30 23.41 -4.87
C GLU A 53 -22.64 23.54 -4.13
N LEU A 54 -23.64 22.71 -4.45
CA LEU A 54 -24.97 22.78 -3.82
C LEU A 54 -25.02 22.08 -2.46
N TRP A 55 -24.07 21.21 -2.14
CA TRP A 55 -24.12 20.39 -0.93
C TRP A 55 -22.82 20.29 -0.15
N VAL A 56 -21.69 20.66 -0.75
CA VAL A 56 -20.38 20.73 -0.09
C VAL A 56 -20.24 22.08 0.61
N GLU A 57 -19.88 22.03 1.89
CA GLU A 57 -19.59 23.23 2.68
C GLU A 57 -18.23 23.81 2.25
N LYS A 58 -18.23 25.05 1.76
CA LYS A 58 -17.03 25.86 1.50
C LYS A 58 -16.98 27.00 2.52
N SER A 59 -15.79 27.33 2.98
CA SER A 59 -15.57 28.50 3.84
C SER A 59 -15.87 29.78 3.07
N ASN A 60 -17.01 30.42 3.35
CA ASN A 60 -17.29 31.78 2.90
C ASN A 60 -16.44 32.77 3.71
N SER A 61 -15.17 32.92 3.37
CA SER A 61 -14.24 33.86 4.02
C SER A 61 -14.29 35.28 3.45
N TYR A 62 -15.19 35.59 2.51
CA TYR A 62 -15.26 36.91 1.88
C TYR A 62 -16.70 37.32 1.57
N GLU A 63 -17.53 37.53 2.59
CA GLU A 63 -18.81 38.24 2.43
C GLU A 63 -19.38 38.75 3.78
N ASN A 64 -18.52 39.25 4.67
CA ASN A 64 -18.95 39.84 5.95
C ASN A 64 -18.19 41.13 6.31
N GLU A 65 -17.86 41.94 5.30
CA GLU A 65 -17.51 43.35 5.50
C GLU A 65 -18.20 44.19 4.44
N GLU A 66 -19.51 44.40 4.60
CA GLU A 66 -20.20 45.66 4.28
C GLU A 66 -21.69 45.48 4.56
N LEU A 67 -22.15 46.03 5.70
CA LEU A 67 -23.30 46.91 5.82
C LEU A 67 -23.62 47.08 7.30
N GLY A 68 -23.09 48.16 7.86
CA GLY A 68 -23.44 48.66 9.18
C GLY A 68 -24.86 49.22 9.22
N ASP A 69 -25.53 48.88 10.33
CA ASP A 69 -26.45 49.67 11.14
C ASP A 69 -27.66 50.37 10.49
N GLY A 70 -28.86 49.95 10.90
CA GLY A 70 -30.11 50.56 10.46
C GLY A 70 -31.40 49.89 10.94
N GLN A 71 -31.69 50.01 12.24
CA GLN A 71 -33.02 50.10 12.89
C GLN A 71 -34.08 48.98 12.72
N ALA A 72 -34.48 48.46 13.89
CA ALA A 72 -35.62 47.58 14.12
C ALA A 72 -36.98 48.30 13.99
N LYS A 73 -38.00 47.60 13.45
CA LYS A 73 -39.38 47.56 14.00
C LYS A 73 -40.31 46.52 13.33
N ASP A 74 -41.04 45.84 14.22
CA ASP A 74 -42.39 45.26 14.11
C ASP A 74 -42.77 44.20 13.06
N GLY A 75 -43.08 42.99 13.55
CA GLY A 75 -44.48 42.60 13.77
C GLY A 75 -45.20 41.74 12.72
N LYS A 76 -45.43 40.47 13.11
CA LYS A 76 -46.60 39.60 12.87
C LYS A 76 -46.78 38.84 11.54
N GLU A 77 -47.08 37.56 11.76
CA GLU A 77 -48.17 36.72 11.20
C GLU A 77 -47.82 35.48 10.37
N GLN A 78 -48.49 34.41 10.77
CA GLN A 78 -48.49 33.02 10.31
C GLN A 78 -49.23 32.90 8.95
N ILE A 79 -49.02 31.79 8.22
CA ILE A 79 -50.04 30.78 7.85
C ILE A 79 -49.55 29.87 6.71
N ASN A 80 -49.96 28.61 6.87
CA ASN A 80 -49.82 27.38 6.09
C ASN A 80 -50.30 27.35 4.62
N GLU A 81 -49.81 26.29 3.96
CA GLU A 81 -50.51 25.33 3.08
C GLU A 81 -50.76 25.62 1.59
N ASP A 82 -50.26 24.65 0.82
CA ASP A 82 -50.88 23.99 -0.32
C ASP A 82 -51.25 24.78 -1.57
N THR A 83 -50.48 24.54 -2.63
CA THR A 83 -51.05 24.53 -3.98
C THR A 83 -50.47 23.38 -4.79
N ILE A 84 -51.18 22.25 -4.72
CA ILE A 84 -51.19 21.20 -5.74
C ILE A 84 -51.76 21.81 -7.03
N ILE A 85 -51.01 21.82 -8.13
CA ILE A 85 -51.58 21.91 -9.48
C ILE A 85 -51.00 20.79 -10.33
N LEU A 86 -51.89 19.89 -10.74
CA LEU A 86 -51.68 18.75 -11.61
C LEU A 86 -51.78 19.14 -13.09
N GLY A 87 -50.85 18.61 -13.89
CA GLY A 87 -51.14 18.00 -15.20
C GLY A 87 -50.26 18.45 -16.39
N PRO A 88 -50.06 17.63 -17.45
CA PRO A 88 -50.35 16.20 -17.61
C PRO A 88 -49.13 15.34 -18.02
N VAL A 89 -49.38 14.03 -17.95
CA VAL A 89 -48.53 12.86 -18.24
C VAL A 89 -47.88 12.90 -19.62
N GLU A 90 -46.57 12.65 -19.71
CA GLU A 90 -45.93 11.88 -20.80
C GLU A 90 -44.50 11.41 -20.44
N ASP A 91 -44.32 10.10 -20.52
CA ASP A 91 -43.13 9.33 -20.93
C ASP A 91 -41.78 9.40 -20.15
N GLY A 92 -41.54 8.36 -19.35
CA GLY A 92 -40.54 7.37 -19.79
C GLY A 92 -39.04 7.69 -19.76
N THR A 93 -38.54 8.67 -19.00
CA THR A 93 -37.10 8.71 -18.63
C THR A 93 -36.89 9.30 -17.25
N LYS A 94 -36.61 8.45 -16.24
CA LYS A 94 -36.10 8.91 -14.94
C LYS A 94 -34.71 9.51 -15.14
N LYS A 95 -34.66 10.82 -15.41
CA LYS A 95 -33.43 11.60 -15.21
C LYS A 95 -33.12 11.59 -13.71
N PRO A 96 -31.85 11.34 -13.30
CA PRO A 96 -31.49 11.44 -11.89
C PRO A 96 -31.73 12.89 -11.42
N GLN A 97 -32.70 13.07 -10.54
CA GLN A 97 -32.94 14.34 -9.83
C GLN A 97 -32.11 14.33 -8.55
N ILE A 98 -31.40 15.44 -8.28
CA ILE A 98 -30.81 15.70 -6.97
C ILE A 98 -31.94 16.18 -6.07
N ASP A 99 -32.18 15.48 -4.97
CA ASP A 99 -33.00 16.00 -3.90
C ASP A 99 -32.28 17.21 -3.28
N SER A 100 -33.02 18.30 -3.05
CA SER A 100 -32.55 19.55 -2.42
C SER A 100 -32.05 19.40 -0.97
N ASN A 101 -31.75 18.19 -0.52
CA ASN A 101 -31.42 17.85 0.85
C ASN A 101 -29.93 17.46 0.94
N LYS A 102 -29.08 18.38 1.41
CA LYS A 102 -27.61 18.20 1.47
C LYS A 102 -27.21 16.87 2.12
N ALA A 103 -27.86 16.49 3.23
CA ALA A 103 -27.60 15.24 3.94
C ALA A 103 -27.90 13.96 3.13
N ASN A 104 -28.85 14.01 2.20
CA ASN A 104 -29.16 12.88 1.32
C ASN A 104 -28.05 12.66 0.30
N ASN A 105 -27.47 13.74 -0.23
CA ASN A 105 -26.38 13.67 -1.21
C ASN A 105 -25.11 13.03 -0.63
N TYR A 106 -24.70 13.39 0.60
CA TYR A 106 -23.59 12.71 1.28
C TYR A 106 -23.85 11.19 1.42
N LYS A 107 -25.06 10.79 1.82
CA LYS A 107 -25.42 9.38 1.98
C LYS A 107 -25.42 8.62 0.65
N ILE A 108 -25.96 9.24 -0.40
CA ILE A 108 -25.99 8.68 -1.76
C ILE A 108 -24.57 8.42 -2.27
N VAL A 109 -23.69 9.44 -2.19
CA VAL A 109 -22.30 9.32 -2.66
C VAL A 109 -21.56 8.24 -1.88
N LYS A 110 -21.72 8.21 -0.56
CA LYS A 110 -21.16 7.17 0.31
C LYS A 110 -21.60 5.77 -0.10
N GLU A 111 -22.91 5.55 -0.28
CA GLU A 111 -23.42 4.23 -0.68
C GLU A 111 -22.92 3.81 -2.07
N ILE A 112 -22.85 4.74 -3.02
CA ILE A 112 -22.30 4.48 -4.36
C ILE A 112 -20.83 4.05 -4.26
N LEU A 113 -19.98 4.80 -3.53
CA LEU A 113 -18.56 4.47 -3.39
C LEU A 113 -18.34 3.12 -2.71
N ILE A 114 -19.14 2.78 -1.69
CA ILE A 114 -19.10 1.47 -1.05
C ILE A 114 -19.48 0.37 -2.04
N ARG A 115 -20.55 0.55 -2.82
CA ARG A 115 -20.97 -0.43 -3.85
C ARG A 115 -19.88 -0.62 -4.91
N LEU A 116 -19.33 0.47 -5.44
CA LEU A 116 -18.24 0.43 -6.43
C LEU A 116 -16.98 -0.24 -5.87
N SER A 117 -16.60 0.06 -4.62
CA SER A 117 -15.46 -0.57 -3.95
C SER A 117 -15.67 -2.07 -3.72
N LYS A 118 -16.89 -2.47 -3.35
CA LYS A 118 -17.27 -3.88 -3.14
C LYS A 118 -17.16 -4.70 -4.43
N LEU A 119 -17.44 -4.09 -5.59
CA LEU A 119 -17.27 -4.74 -6.89
C LEU A 119 -15.79 -5.02 -7.22
N CYS A 120 -14.88 -4.14 -6.78
CA CYS A 120 -13.43 -4.32 -6.94
C CYS A 120 -12.81 -5.30 -5.91
N SER A 121 -13.45 -5.52 -4.76
CA SER A 121 -12.90 -6.36 -3.68
C SER A 121 -13.37 -7.82 -3.73
N GLN A 122 -14.36 -8.18 -4.55
CA GLN A 122 -14.80 -9.56 -4.76
C GLN A 122 -13.71 -10.46 -5.41
N SER A 123 -13.91 -11.78 -5.35
CA SER A 123 -12.97 -12.87 -5.65
C SER A 123 -11.88 -12.59 -6.72
N LYS A 124 -10.67 -13.15 -6.54
CA LYS A 124 -9.51 -12.96 -7.45
C LYS A 124 -9.82 -13.16 -8.94
N LYS A 125 -10.73 -14.09 -9.30
CA LYS A 125 -11.10 -14.39 -10.70
C LYS A 125 -12.12 -13.40 -11.29
N GLY A 126 -13.01 -12.83 -10.46
CA GLY A 126 -13.96 -11.79 -10.90
C GLY A 126 -13.30 -10.42 -10.99
N ARG A 127 -12.47 -10.04 -10.01
CA ARG A 127 -11.91 -8.69 -9.86
C ARG A 127 -11.46 -8.02 -11.16
N SER A 128 -10.67 -8.70 -11.99
CA SER A 128 -10.13 -8.11 -13.22
C SER A 128 -11.20 -7.76 -14.26
N GLN A 129 -12.29 -8.53 -14.34
CA GLN A 129 -13.42 -8.26 -15.23
C GLN A 129 -14.23 -7.06 -14.74
N GLN A 130 -14.54 -7.01 -13.44
CA GLN A 130 -15.23 -5.90 -12.77
C GLN A 130 -14.43 -4.59 -12.89
N GLN A 131 -13.11 -4.64 -12.62
CA GLN A 131 -12.21 -3.49 -12.80
C GLN A 131 -12.17 -3.01 -14.26
N ARG A 132 -12.19 -3.92 -15.23
CA ARG A 132 -12.23 -3.57 -16.66
C ARG A 132 -13.56 -2.91 -17.03
N LEU A 133 -14.67 -3.38 -16.47
CA LEU A 133 -15.99 -2.77 -16.68
C LEU A 133 -16.00 -1.33 -16.14
N LEU A 134 -15.56 -1.13 -14.90
CA LEU A 134 -15.46 0.18 -14.26
C LEU A 134 -14.51 1.14 -15.03
N LYS A 135 -13.41 0.60 -15.57
CA LYS A 135 -12.52 1.36 -16.45
C LYS A 135 -13.27 1.84 -17.69
N ASN A 136 -13.95 0.93 -18.39
CA ASN A 136 -14.65 1.23 -19.64
C ASN A 136 -15.83 2.20 -19.44
N MET A 137 -16.44 2.19 -18.25
CA MET A 137 -17.52 3.12 -17.89
C MET A 137 -17.01 4.48 -17.37
N GLY A 138 -15.70 4.67 -17.22
CA GLY A 138 -15.13 5.93 -16.75
C GLY A 138 -15.33 6.21 -15.26
N ALA A 139 -15.53 5.17 -14.43
CA ALA A 139 -15.75 5.33 -12.99
C ALA A 139 -14.59 6.05 -12.30
N HIS A 140 -13.35 5.70 -12.67
CA HIS A 140 -12.14 6.32 -12.15
C HIS A 140 -12.07 7.83 -12.45
N SER A 141 -12.54 8.29 -13.62
CA SER A 141 -12.54 9.72 -13.97
C SER A 141 -13.48 10.50 -13.04
N VAL A 142 -14.70 10.00 -12.83
CA VAL A 142 -15.68 10.66 -11.94
C VAL A 142 -15.18 10.72 -10.51
N VAL A 143 -14.49 9.67 -10.03
CA VAL A 143 -13.91 9.67 -8.68
C VAL A 143 -12.70 10.60 -8.57
N LEU A 144 -11.89 10.76 -9.62
CA LEU A 144 -10.82 11.75 -9.66
C LEU A 144 -11.36 13.18 -9.69
N ASP A 145 -12.50 13.41 -10.34
CA ASP A 145 -13.19 14.70 -10.32
C ASP A 145 -13.76 14.99 -8.90
N LEU A 146 -14.28 13.97 -8.22
CA LEU A 146 -14.73 14.06 -6.82
C LEU A 146 -13.59 14.49 -5.88
N LEU A 147 -12.39 13.92 -6.03
CA LEU A 147 -11.21 14.26 -5.20
C LEU A 147 -10.72 15.70 -5.39
N GLN A 148 -11.04 16.34 -6.52
CA GLN A 148 -10.65 17.73 -6.80
C GLN A 148 -11.60 18.76 -6.18
N ILE A 149 -12.72 18.33 -5.60
CA ILE A 149 -13.67 19.26 -4.98
C ILE A 149 -13.03 19.86 -3.73
N PRO A 150 -12.93 21.19 -3.61
CA PRO A 150 -12.44 21.83 -2.40
C PRO A 150 -13.47 21.66 -1.28
N TYR A 151 -13.01 21.25 -0.11
CA TYR A 151 -13.85 21.02 1.05
C TYR A 151 -13.13 21.42 2.35
N GLU A 152 -13.91 21.66 3.40
CA GLU A 152 -13.36 21.95 4.72
C GLU A 152 -12.86 20.67 5.40
N LYS A 153 -11.62 20.68 5.90
CA LYS A 153 -11.03 19.53 6.60
C LYS A 153 -11.77 19.17 7.91
N THR A 154 -12.61 20.07 8.42
CA THR A 154 -13.49 19.87 9.58
C THR A 154 -14.79 19.14 9.24
N ASP A 155 -15.14 18.97 7.96
CA ASP A 155 -16.32 18.21 7.55
C ASP A 155 -16.03 16.70 7.59
N ASP A 156 -16.39 16.07 8.72
CA ASP A 156 -16.26 14.63 8.93
C ASP A 156 -16.96 13.79 7.84
N LYS A 157 -18.10 14.26 7.31
CA LYS A 157 -18.84 13.52 6.28
C LYS A 157 -18.09 13.54 4.95
N MET A 158 -17.47 14.67 4.63
CA MET A 158 -16.64 14.76 3.43
C MET A 158 -15.34 13.98 3.57
N ASN A 159 -14.69 14.02 4.75
CA ASN A 159 -13.52 13.18 5.03
C ASN A 159 -13.81 11.69 4.86
N GLU A 160 -14.99 11.23 5.30
CA GLU A 160 -15.43 9.84 5.08
C GLU A 160 -15.61 9.52 3.59
N ILE A 161 -16.21 10.43 2.82
CA ILE A 161 -16.35 10.28 1.36
C ILE A 161 -14.98 10.22 0.67
N MET A 162 -14.04 11.10 1.03
CA MET A 162 -12.69 11.09 0.48
C MET A 162 -11.96 9.78 0.81
N THR A 163 -12.09 9.29 2.04
CA THR A 163 -11.56 7.99 2.44
C THR A 163 -12.11 6.86 1.57
N LEU A 164 -13.42 6.85 1.31
CA LEU A 164 -14.05 5.86 0.43
C LEU A 164 -13.63 6.01 -1.04
N ALA A 165 -13.41 7.23 -1.51
CA ALA A 165 -12.90 7.51 -2.85
C ALA A 165 -11.48 6.97 -3.02
N HIS A 166 -10.58 7.21 -2.05
CA HIS A 166 -9.24 6.63 -2.03
C HIS A 166 -9.30 5.10 -1.96
N ASN A 167 -10.12 4.52 -1.09
CA ASN A 167 -10.30 3.07 -0.98
C ASN A 167 -10.79 2.44 -2.30
N PHE A 168 -11.71 3.11 -3.01
CA PHE A 168 -12.13 2.71 -4.33
C PHE A 168 -10.96 2.69 -5.32
N LEU A 169 -10.17 3.77 -5.39
CA LEU A 169 -9.02 3.88 -6.30
C LEU A 169 -7.94 2.84 -5.98
N GLN A 170 -7.64 2.62 -4.70
CA GLN A 170 -6.72 1.59 -4.24
C GLN A 170 -7.19 0.20 -4.72
N ASN A 171 -8.47 -0.14 -4.53
CA ASN A 171 -9.03 -1.40 -4.99
C ASN A 171 -9.14 -1.50 -6.52
N PHE A 172 -9.34 -0.38 -7.21
CA PHE A 172 -9.40 -0.31 -8.66
C PHE A 172 -8.04 -0.63 -9.30
N CYS A 173 -6.93 -0.22 -8.67
CA CYS A 173 -5.57 -0.50 -9.13
C CYS A 173 -5.03 -1.86 -8.67
N ARG A 174 -5.55 -2.42 -7.57
CA ARG A 174 -5.01 -3.64 -6.95
C ARG A 174 -4.93 -4.82 -7.92
N GLY A 175 -3.70 -5.20 -8.28
CA GLY A 175 -3.40 -6.34 -9.15
C GLY A 175 -3.73 -6.12 -10.63
N ASN A 176 -3.86 -4.86 -11.10
CA ASN A 176 -4.21 -4.55 -12.47
C ASN A 176 -3.28 -3.46 -13.08
N PRO A 177 -2.24 -3.88 -13.82
CA PRO A 177 -1.26 -2.96 -14.40
C PRO A 177 -1.85 -1.90 -15.33
N GLN A 178 -2.93 -2.21 -16.06
CA GLN A 178 -3.54 -1.24 -16.98
C GLN A 178 -4.23 -0.10 -16.23
N ASN A 179 -4.89 -0.40 -15.10
CA ASN A 179 -5.55 0.59 -14.27
C ASN A 179 -4.53 1.47 -13.53
N GLN A 180 -3.42 0.88 -13.10
CA GLN A 180 -2.31 1.61 -12.49
C GLN A 180 -1.71 2.64 -13.45
N VAL A 181 -1.41 2.27 -14.69
CA VAL A 181 -0.90 3.20 -15.72
C VAL A 181 -1.91 4.32 -16.00
N LEU A 182 -3.21 4.04 -15.92
CA LEU A 182 -4.25 5.03 -16.12
C LEU A 182 -4.28 6.07 -14.99
N LEU A 183 -4.22 5.64 -13.73
CA LEU A 183 -4.14 6.57 -12.59
C LEU A 183 -2.82 7.32 -12.53
N HIS A 184 -1.71 6.70 -12.97
CA HIS A 184 -0.40 7.34 -13.05
C HIS A 184 -0.41 8.61 -13.94
N LYS A 185 -1.32 8.72 -14.92
CA LYS A 185 -1.47 9.96 -15.72
C LYS A 185 -1.90 11.17 -14.88
N ASN A 186 -2.59 10.94 -13.78
CA ASN A 186 -3.09 11.97 -12.87
C ASN A 186 -2.27 12.03 -11.56
N LEU A 187 -1.00 11.59 -11.59
CA LEU A 187 -0.14 11.47 -10.41
C LEU A 187 0.00 12.77 -9.62
N ASN A 188 -0.02 13.93 -10.30
CA ASN A 188 0.07 15.24 -9.67
C ASN A 188 -1.04 15.53 -8.65
N LEU A 189 -2.21 14.89 -8.79
CA LEU A 189 -3.30 15.02 -7.83
C LEU A 189 -2.93 14.44 -6.46
N PHE A 190 -2.09 13.41 -6.44
CA PHE A 190 -1.67 12.70 -5.22
C PHE A 190 -0.33 13.19 -4.66
N LEU A 191 0.25 14.26 -5.23
CA LEU A 191 1.42 14.95 -4.68
C LEU A 191 1.02 16.02 -3.66
N THR A 192 -0.09 15.78 -2.95
CA THR A 192 -0.52 16.56 -1.80
C THR A 192 -0.10 15.84 -0.51
N PRO A 193 0.31 16.58 0.52
CA PRO A 193 0.68 15.97 1.79
C PRO A 193 -0.57 15.38 2.47
N GLY A 194 -0.67 14.05 2.46
CA GLY A 194 -1.72 13.30 3.13
C GLY A 194 -1.46 11.79 3.12
N LEU A 195 -1.95 11.10 4.16
CA LEU A 195 -1.70 9.67 4.37
C LEU A 195 -2.49 8.80 3.37
N LEU A 196 -3.70 9.23 3.01
CA LEU A 196 -4.55 8.53 2.05
C LEU A 196 -3.97 8.59 0.64
N GLU A 197 -3.35 9.71 0.29
CA GLU A 197 -2.63 9.92 -0.96
C GLU A 197 -1.40 9.03 -1.03
N ALA A 198 -0.63 8.93 0.06
CA ALA A 198 0.50 8.00 0.15
C ALA A 198 0.08 6.54 -0.06
N GLU A 199 -1.01 6.10 0.57
CA GLU A 199 -1.51 4.74 0.41
C GLU A 199 -2.08 4.49 -1.00
N THR A 200 -2.73 5.50 -1.59
CA THR A 200 -3.21 5.43 -2.98
C THR A 200 -2.05 5.32 -3.95
N MET A 201 -1.02 6.14 -3.78
CA MET A 201 0.23 6.09 -4.53
C MET A 201 0.90 4.72 -4.39
N ARG A 202 0.96 4.18 -3.17
CA ARG A 202 1.47 2.82 -2.94
C ARG A 202 0.75 1.79 -3.81
N ASN A 203 -0.58 1.82 -3.84
CA ASN A 203 -1.37 0.87 -4.64
C ASN A 203 -1.23 1.09 -6.17
N ILE A 204 -0.95 2.31 -6.63
CA ILE A 204 -0.66 2.60 -8.04
C ILE A 204 0.64 1.92 -8.49
N PHE A 205 1.69 1.98 -7.66
CA PHE A 205 3.00 1.41 -8.01
C PHE A 205 3.15 -0.07 -7.60
N MET A 206 2.31 -0.58 -6.70
CA MET A 206 2.41 -1.94 -6.16
C MET A 206 2.44 -3.02 -7.25
N ASN A 207 3.51 -3.82 -7.25
CA ASN A 207 3.75 -4.90 -8.21
C ASN A 207 3.73 -4.46 -9.69
N ASN A 208 4.10 -3.20 -9.98
CA ASN A 208 4.21 -2.70 -11.34
C ASN A 208 5.63 -2.21 -11.63
N TYR A 209 6.49 -3.15 -12.06
CA TYR A 209 7.89 -2.87 -12.34
C TYR A 209 8.09 -1.74 -13.37
N HIS A 210 7.24 -1.68 -14.40
CA HIS A 210 7.36 -0.65 -15.44
C HIS A 210 7.15 0.76 -14.87
N LEU A 211 6.12 0.95 -14.04
CA LEU A 211 5.88 2.24 -13.39
C LEU A 211 6.98 2.58 -12.38
N CYS A 212 7.43 1.62 -11.58
CA CYS A 212 8.50 1.85 -10.61
C CYS A 212 9.82 2.23 -11.28
N ASN A 213 10.10 1.72 -12.49
CA ASN A 213 11.30 2.04 -13.24
C ASN A 213 11.25 3.42 -13.93
N GLU A 214 10.05 3.90 -14.27
CA GLU A 214 9.81 5.22 -14.89
C GLU A 214 9.48 6.32 -13.87
N ILE A 215 9.54 6.02 -12.58
CA ILE A 215 9.23 7.00 -11.53
C ILE A 215 10.16 8.22 -11.64
N SER A 216 9.57 9.40 -11.43
CA SER A 216 10.29 10.66 -11.37
C SER A 216 10.86 10.89 -9.98
N ASP A 217 12.13 11.32 -9.90
CA ASP A 217 12.83 11.61 -8.65
C ASP A 217 12.07 12.65 -7.81
N ARG A 218 11.30 13.55 -8.45
CA ARG A 218 10.43 14.53 -7.76
C ARG A 218 9.39 13.88 -6.85
N VAL A 219 8.90 12.70 -7.22
CA VAL A 219 7.91 11.95 -6.41
C VAL A 219 8.57 11.47 -5.12
N VAL A 220 9.78 10.92 -5.22
CA VAL A 220 10.55 10.45 -4.06
C VAL A 220 10.88 11.63 -3.14
N GLN A 221 11.38 12.72 -3.69
CA GLN A 221 11.69 13.96 -2.95
C GLN A 221 10.46 14.50 -2.21
N HIS A 222 9.29 14.49 -2.85
CA HIS A 222 8.06 14.93 -2.22
C HIS A 222 7.73 14.11 -0.97
N PHE A 223 7.76 12.78 -1.06
CA PHE A 223 7.43 11.92 0.07
C PHE A 223 8.46 11.99 1.21
N VAL A 224 9.75 12.13 0.90
CA VAL A 224 10.78 12.37 1.92
C VAL A 224 10.55 13.71 2.61
N ARG A 225 10.27 14.78 1.86
CA ARG A 225 9.93 16.08 2.44
C ARG A 225 8.64 16.05 3.25
N CYS A 226 7.66 15.22 2.87
CA CYS A 226 6.45 15.02 3.66
C CYS A 226 6.77 14.41 5.03
N ILE A 227 7.74 13.50 5.12
CA ILE A 227 8.20 12.95 6.40
C ILE A 227 8.82 14.06 7.27
N GLU A 228 9.69 14.90 6.68
CA GLU A 228 10.34 16.01 7.40
C GLU A 228 9.33 17.04 7.93
N THR A 229 8.33 17.40 7.11
CA THR A 229 7.46 18.55 7.39
C THR A 229 6.13 18.19 8.06
N HIS A 230 5.57 17.01 7.78
CA HIS A 230 4.25 16.59 8.27
C HIS A 230 4.33 15.45 9.30
N GLY A 231 5.55 14.99 9.62
CA GLY A 231 5.82 14.00 10.65
C GLY A 231 6.13 12.61 10.10
N ARG A 232 6.62 11.77 11.01
CA ARG A 232 7.09 10.42 10.76
C ARG A 232 5.93 9.45 10.70
N HIS A 233 5.43 9.22 9.49
CA HIS A 233 4.32 8.31 9.22
C HIS A 233 4.80 7.08 8.45
N VAL A 234 4.28 5.91 8.84
CA VAL A 234 4.68 4.61 8.29
C VAL A 234 4.23 4.46 6.83
N GLU A 235 3.12 5.10 6.47
CA GLU A 235 2.51 5.07 5.14
C GLU A 235 3.47 5.63 4.07
N TYR A 236 4.22 6.70 4.40
CA TYR A 236 5.23 7.26 3.50
C TYR A 236 6.38 6.27 3.27
N LEU A 237 6.86 5.61 4.33
CA LEU A 237 7.90 4.58 4.20
C LEU A 237 7.41 3.37 3.39
N ARG A 238 6.18 2.91 3.63
CA ARG A 238 5.58 1.79 2.87
C ARG A 238 5.44 2.11 1.38
N PHE A 239 5.17 3.38 1.02
CA PHE A 239 5.22 3.82 -0.37
C PHE A 239 6.63 3.69 -0.94
N LEU A 240 7.65 4.22 -0.23
CA LEU A 240 9.05 4.12 -0.64
C LEU A 240 9.52 2.65 -0.78
N GLN A 241 9.10 1.77 0.13
CA GLN A 241 9.39 0.33 0.05
C GLN A 241 8.79 -0.30 -1.23
N THR A 242 7.62 0.17 -1.66
CA THR A 242 6.91 -0.38 -2.82
C THR A 242 7.56 0.01 -4.14
N ILE A 243 8.22 1.18 -4.20
CA ILE A 243 8.88 1.64 -5.43
C ILE A 243 10.28 1.02 -5.61
N VAL A 244 10.95 0.61 -4.53
CA VAL A 244 12.27 -0.03 -4.61
C VAL A 244 12.18 -1.50 -5.02
N LYS A 245 11.09 -2.20 -4.64
CA LYS A 245 10.85 -3.61 -4.96
C LYS A 245 9.45 -3.81 -5.54
N ALA A 246 9.39 -4.21 -6.81
CA ALA A 246 8.14 -4.44 -7.53
C ALA A 246 8.16 -5.77 -8.28
N ASP A 247 7.11 -6.59 -8.13
CA ASP A 247 6.96 -7.87 -8.82
C ASP A 247 8.14 -8.84 -8.56
N GLY A 248 8.66 -8.84 -7.34
CA GLY A 248 9.84 -9.63 -6.95
C GLY A 248 11.15 -9.16 -7.59
N LYS A 249 11.14 -8.03 -8.31
CA LYS A 249 12.32 -7.43 -8.93
C LYS A 249 12.70 -6.14 -8.24
N TYR A 250 14.00 -5.88 -8.21
CA TYR A 250 14.59 -4.69 -7.63
C TYR A 250 14.76 -3.62 -8.70
N VAL A 251 14.47 -2.36 -8.36
CA VAL A 251 14.64 -1.22 -9.26
C VAL A 251 15.83 -0.41 -8.77
N LYS A 252 17.04 -0.75 -9.24
CA LYS A 252 18.31 -0.13 -8.76
C LYS A 252 18.26 1.41 -8.80
N LYS A 253 17.74 2.00 -9.88
CA LYS A 253 17.56 3.45 -9.99
C LYS A 253 16.72 4.02 -8.85
N SER A 254 15.59 3.38 -8.53
CA SER A 254 14.71 3.81 -7.43
C SER A 254 15.36 3.59 -6.07
N GLN A 255 16.10 2.50 -5.88
CA GLN A 255 16.88 2.27 -4.66
C GLN A 255 17.90 3.40 -4.42
N ASP A 256 18.64 3.80 -5.46
CA ASP A 256 19.67 4.84 -5.36
C ASP A 256 19.06 6.21 -5.02
N VAL A 257 17.96 6.57 -5.67
CA VAL A 257 17.26 7.85 -5.43
C VAL A 257 16.66 7.86 -4.03
N VAL A 258 15.95 6.81 -3.62
CA VAL A 258 15.37 6.70 -2.28
C VAL A 258 16.47 6.78 -1.22
N MET A 259 17.57 6.04 -1.38
CA MET A 259 18.67 6.08 -0.42
C MET A 259 19.32 7.46 -0.33
N THR A 260 19.47 8.15 -1.46
CA THR A 260 20.04 9.50 -1.49
C THR A 260 19.15 10.51 -0.78
N GLU A 261 17.85 10.49 -1.06
CA GLU A 261 16.91 11.43 -0.45
C GLU A 261 16.71 11.16 1.05
N LEU A 262 16.68 9.89 1.49
CA LEU A 262 16.62 9.55 2.92
C LEU A 262 17.82 10.11 3.69
N ILE A 263 19.04 10.01 3.13
CA ILE A 263 20.24 10.59 3.75
C ILE A 263 20.17 12.11 3.76
N ASN A 264 19.67 12.74 2.69
CA ASN A 264 19.53 14.19 2.64
C ASN A 264 18.56 14.71 3.71
N GLY A 265 17.52 13.94 4.03
CA GLY A 265 16.57 14.29 5.10
C GLY A 265 17.10 14.11 6.52
N GLY A 266 18.29 13.50 6.69
CA GLY A 266 19.00 13.48 7.96
C GLY A 266 18.19 12.91 9.14
N GLU A 267 18.37 13.49 10.32
CA GLU A 267 17.75 13.02 11.58
C GLU A 267 16.22 13.21 11.63
N ASP A 268 15.66 14.09 10.79
CA ASP A 268 14.20 14.29 10.74
C ASP A 268 13.50 13.05 10.16
N VAL A 269 14.18 12.34 9.25
CA VAL A 269 13.68 11.13 8.56
C VAL A 269 14.31 9.86 9.14
N LEU A 270 15.63 9.85 9.33
CA LEU A 270 16.42 8.70 9.77
C LEU A 270 16.55 8.67 11.29
N ILE A 271 15.68 7.90 11.94
CA ILE A 271 15.72 7.68 13.38
C ILE A 271 16.32 6.31 13.67
N PHE A 272 17.56 6.32 14.14
CA PHE A 272 18.21 5.14 14.67
C PHE A 272 18.28 5.21 16.19
N TYR A 273 18.15 4.06 16.84
CA TYR A 273 18.29 3.91 18.28
C TYR A 273 19.61 3.20 18.64
N ASN A 274 20.68 3.62 17.97
CA ASN A 274 21.99 2.97 18.01
C ASN A 274 22.93 3.58 19.05
N ASP A 275 22.71 4.80 19.51
CA ASP A 275 23.54 5.41 20.55
C ASP A 275 23.16 4.94 21.96
N ARG A 276 24.05 5.20 22.92
CA ARG A 276 23.92 4.75 24.31
C ARG A 276 22.69 5.34 25.03
N ALA A 277 22.22 6.51 24.63
CA ALA A 277 21.06 7.15 25.25
C ALA A 277 19.74 6.72 24.61
N SER A 278 19.71 6.46 23.30
CA SER A 278 18.50 6.05 22.58
C SER A 278 18.22 4.55 22.65
N PHE A 279 19.23 3.70 22.76
CA PHE A 279 19.03 2.24 22.80
C PHE A 279 18.09 1.76 23.93
N PRO A 280 18.19 2.28 25.17
CA PRO A 280 17.20 1.96 26.22
C PRO A 280 15.77 2.39 25.89
N ILE A 281 15.58 3.45 25.10
CA ILE A 281 14.25 3.91 24.65
C ILE A 281 13.65 2.90 23.69
N LEU A 282 14.45 2.35 22.76
CA LEU A 282 14.00 1.29 21.86
C LEU A 282 13.55 0.04 22.63
N LEU A 283 14.32 -0.37 23.64
CA LEU A 283 13.94 -1.49 24.51
C LEU A 283 12.65 -1.19 25.27
N GLN A 284 12.49 0.02 25.82
CA GLN A 284 11.27 0.41 26.51
C GLN A 284 10.04 0.33 25.58
N MET A 285 10.15 0.80 24.34
CA MET A 285 9.08 0.69 23.35
C MET A 285 8.76 -0.77 23.01
N MET A 286 9.77 -1.64 22.90
CA MET A 286 9.59 -3.08 22.68
C MET A 286 8.92 -3.79 23.85
N CYS A 287 9.15 -3.36 25.10
CA CYS A 287 8.51 -3.95 26.28
C CYS A 287 7.09 -3.41 26.52
N SER A 288 6.71 -2.31 25.90
CA SER A 288 5.42 -1.64 26.10
C SER A 288 4.35 -2.16 25.14
N GLU A 289 3.33 -2.85 25.67
CA GLU A 289 2.20 -3.33 24.85
C GLU A 289 1.47 -2.20 24.12
N ARG A 290 1.40 -1.00 24.73
CA ARG A 290 0.78 0.17 24.11
C ARG A 290 1.55 0.62 22.87
N ASP A 291 2.88 0.71 22.97
CA ASP A 291 3.73 1.15 21.86
C ASP A 291 3.82 0.08 20.76
N ARG A 292 3.71 -1.20 21.14
CA ARG A 292 3.57 -2.32 20.20
C ARG A 292 2.22 -2.38 19.49
N ALA A 293 1.15 -1.87 20.10
CA ALA A 293 -0.17 -1.82 19.48
C ALA A 293 -0.37 -0.57 18.61
N ASP A 294 0.48 0.44 18.76
CA ASP A 294 0.40 1.68 18.00
C ASP A 294 1.10 1.54 16.63
N GLU A 295 0.32 1.21 15.60
CA GLU A 295 0.80 1.06 14.21
C GLU A 295 1.39 2.37 13.63
N SER A 296 1.03 3.52 14.18
CA SER A 296 1.56 4.84 13.80
C SER A 296 2.68 5.32 14.73
N GLY A 297 3.09 4.48 15.69
CA GLY A 297 4.08 4.81 16.70
C GLY A 297 5.52 4.82 16.18
N PRO A 298 6.46 5.38 16.98
CA PRO A 298 7.88 5.47 16.61
C PRO A 298 8.55 4.10 16.40
N LEU A 299 8.10 3.06 17.12
CA LEU A 299 8.61 1.69 16.98
C LEU A 299 8.31 1.13 15.59
N HIS A 300 7.06 1.23 15.12
CA HIS A 300 6.66 0.76 13.80
C HIS A 300 7.34 1.56 12.68
N TYR A 301 7.50 2.87 12.87
CA TYR A 301 8.28 3.69 11.96
C TYR A 301 9.73 3.20 11.85
N HIS A 302 10.38 2.93 12.98
CA HIS A 302 11.75 2.40 13.00
C HIS A 302 11.86 1.04 12.31
N ILE A 303 10.94 0.11 12.57
CA ILE A 303 10.91 -1.21 11.91
C ILE A 303 10.78 -1.04 10.39
N ASN A 304 9.82 -0.23 9.92
CA ASN A 304 9.61 0.00 8.48
C ASN A 304 10.80 0.75 7.85
N LEU A 305 11.50 1.59 8.60
CA LEU A 305 12.72 2.26 8.13
C LEU A 305 13.83 1.24 7.89
N VAL A 306 14.09 0.34 8.85
CA VAL A 306 15.11 -0.72 8.68
C VAL A 306 14.75 -1.67 7.54
N GLU A 307 13.47 -2.03 7.40
CA GLU A 307 12.98 -2.83 6.26
C GLU A 307 13.16 -2.11 4.92
N LEU A 308 12.95 -0.78 4.87
CA LEU A 308 13.19 0.01 3.66
C LEU A 308 14.67 0.03 3.29
N LEU A 309 15.56 0.22 4.28
CA LEU A 309 17.00 0.18 4.04
C LEU A 309 17.45 -1.21 3.57
N ALA A 310 16.89 -2.28 4.13
CA ALA A 310 17.15 -3.65 3.68
C ALA A 310 16.65 -3.90 2.25
N ALA A 311 15.49 -3.32 1.88
CA ALA A 311 14.96 -3.40 0.52
C ALA A 311 15.76 -2.55 -0.49
N CYS A 312 16.44 -1.49 -0.02
CA CYS A 312 17.37 -0.69 -0.83
C CYS A 312 18.67 -1.41 -1.15
N THR A 313 19.14 -2.32 -0.29
CA THR A 313 20.37 -3.12 -0.50
C THR A 313 20.11 -4.45 -1.18
N GLU A 314 18.86 -4.96 -1.12
CA GLU A 314 18.47 -6.19 -1.78
C GLU A 314 18.74 -6.13 -3.31
N GLY A 315 19.32 -7.20 -3.87
CA GLY A 315 19.66 -7.25 -5.30
C GLY A 315 21.05 -6.74 -5.66
N LYS A 316 21.98 -6.71 -4.69
CA LYS A 316 23.42 -6.41 -4.87
C LYS A 316 23.62 -5.01 -5.43
N ASN A 317 23.34 -4.01 -4.60
CA ASN A 317 23.50 -2.61 -4.95
C ASN A 317 24.60 -1.99 -4.08
N VAL A 318 25.84 -2.03 -4.59
CA VAL A 318 27.04 -1.55 -3.89
C VAL A 318 26.88 -0.13 -3.33
N TYR A 319 26.23 0.77 -4.08
CA TYR A 319 26.07 2.15 -3.66
C TYR A 319 25.21 2.26 -2.38
N THR A 320 24.09 1.55 -2.34
CA THR A 320 23.20 1.55 -1.18
C THR A 320 23.80 0.72 -0.04
N GLU A 321 24.49 -0.39 -0.33
CA GLU A 321 25.20 -1.21 0.66
C GLU A 321 26.23 -0.41 1.45
N ILE A 322 27.11 0.35 0.78
CA ILE A 322 28.14 1.18 1.43
C ILE A 322 27.49 2.23 2.34
N LYS A 323 26.43 2.88 1.86
CA LYS A 323 25.71 3.91 2.61
C LYS A 323 24.98 3.32 3.81
N CYS A 324 24.26 2.22 3.63
CA CYS A 324 23.53 1.53 4.69
C CYS A 324 24.47 1.02 5.79
N ASN A 325 25.65 0.49 5.43
CA ASN A 325 26.66 0.07 6.38
C ASN A 325 27.10 1.23 7.31
N SER A 326 27.26 2.44 6.76
CA SER A 326 27.62 3.61 7.57
C SER A 326 26.52 4.09 8.51
N LEU A 327 25.25 3.83 8.19
CA LEU A 327 24.10 4.22 9.01
C LEU A 327 23.84 3.23 10.15
N LEU A 328 23.97 1.93 9.87
CA LEU A 328 23.68 0.86 10.81
C LEU A 328 24.82 -0.18 10.82
N PRO A 329 25.86 0.04 11.65
CA PRO A 329 26.99 -0.87 11.80
C PRO A 329 26.58 -2.24 12.36
N LEU A 330 27.38 -3.27 12.05
CA LEU A 330 27.11 -4.65 12.48
C LEU A 330 27.05 -4.79 14.01
N ASP A 331 27.91 -4.07 14.73
CA ASP A 331 27.95 -4.05 16.20
C ASP A 331 26.60 -3.68 16.84
N ASP A 332 25.97 -2.63 16.31
CA ASP A 332 24.69 -2.13 16.84
C ASP A 332 23.56 -3.12 16.52
N ILE A 333 23.60 -3.75 15.34
CA ILE A 333 22.62 -4.77 14.95
C ILE A 333 22.70 -5.98 15.87
N VAL A 334 23.91 -6.52 16.10
CA VAL A 334 24.09 -7.66 17.01
C VAL A 334 23.64 -7.30 18.41
N ARG A 335 23.92 -6.08 18.89
CA ARG A 335 23.46 -5.63 20.21
C ARG A 335 21.93 -5.62 20.33
N VAL A 336 21.21 -5.20 19.29
CA VAL A 336 19.74 -5.18 19.27
C VAL A 336 19.18 -6.59 19.19
N VAL A 337 19.61 -7.39 18.21
CA VAL A 337 19.03 -8.72 17.92
C VAL A 337 19.32 -9.72 19.03
N SER A 338 20.51 -9.65 19.65
CA SER A 338 20.89 -10.54 20.74
C SER A 338 20.28 -10.17 22.09
N HIS A 339 19.53 -9.07 22.21
CA HIS A 339 18.89 -8.69 23.47
C HIS A 339 17.65 -9.55 23.76
N ASP A 340 17.47 -9.96 25.02
CA ASP A 340 16.40 -10.88 25.43
C ASP A 340 14.99 -10.31 25.19
N ASP A 341 14.82 -9.00 25.40
CA ASP A 341 13.56 -8.28 25.20
C ASP A 341 13.28 -7.88 23.72
N CYS A 342 14.11 -8.32 22.77
CA CYS A 342 13.91 -7.97 21.36
C CYS A 342 12.71 -8.72 20.77
N ILE A 343 11.72 -7.98 20.25
CA ILE A 343 10.53 -8.57 19.62
C ILE A 343 10.82 -9.16 18.24
N PRO A 344 10.07 -10.19 17.78
CA PRO A 344 10.30 -10.83 16.49
C PRO A 344 10.25 -9.88 15.29
N GLU A 345 9.39 -8.85 15.31
CA GLU A 345 9.24 -7.89 14.22
C GLU A 345 10.53 -7.08 13.98
N VAL A 346 11.19 -6.67 15.07
CA VAL A 346 12.50 -6.01 15.01
C VAL A 346 13.57 -6.99 14.53
N LYS A 347 13.57 -8.24 15.04
CA LYS A 347 14.52 -9.28 14.58
C LYS A 347 14.40 -9.55 13.08
N ILE A 348 13.17 -9.62 12.53
CA ILE A 348 12.93 -9.81 11.09
C ILE A 348 13.58 -8.68 10.28
N ALA A 349 13.32 -7.42 10.65
CA ALA A 349 13.85 -6.27 9.93
C ALA A 349 15.39 -6.23 9.96
N TYR A 350 15.98 -6.39 11.14
CA TYR A 350 17.43 -6.34 11.33
C TYR A 350 18.16 -7.53 10.69
N VAL A 351 17.64 -8.76 10.81
CA VAL A 351 18.28 -9.93 10.19
C VAL A 351 18.17 -9.88 8.67
N ASN A 352 17.05 -9.43 8.11
CA ASN A 352 16.96 -9.18 6.67
C ASN A 352 17.95 -8.09 6.21
N PHE A 353 18.14 -7.05 7.02
CA PHE A 353 19.15 -6.03 6.75
C PHE A 353 20.57 -6.62 6.76
N VAL A 354 20.92 -7.46 7.73
CA VAL A 354 22.23 -8.16 7.75
C VAL A 354 22.38 -9.04 6.53
N ASN A 355 21.33 -9.80 6.17
CA ASN A 355 21.37 -10.67 5.00
C ASN A 355 21.68 -9.88 3.73
N HIS A 356 20.95 -8.79 3.43
CA HIS A 356 21.14 -8.05 2.18
C HIS A 356 22.31 -7.06 2.19
N CYS A 357 22.68 -6.52 3.35
CA CYS A 357 23.72 -5.48 3.46
C CYS A 357 25.11 -6.03 3.83
N TYR A 358 25.20 -7.27 4.35
CA TYR A 358 26.49 -7.84 4.77
C TYR A 358 26.77 -9.23 4.19
N VAL A 359 25.76 -10.09 4.03
CA VAL A 359 25.95 -11.49 3.57
C VAL A 359 25.83 -11.62 2.05
N ASP A 360 24.66 -11.30 1.49
CA ASP A 360 24.37 -11.37 0.05
C ASP A 360 24.72 -10.07 -0.68
N THR A 361 25.94 -9.60 -0.47
CA THR A 361 26.48 -8.37 -1.02
C THR A 361 27.23 -8.60 -2.32
N GLU A 362 27.45 -7.54 -3.09
CA GLU A 362 28.32 -7.60 -4.28
C GLU A 362 29.81 -7.60 -3.90
N VAL A 363 30.15 -6.84 -2.84
CA VAL A 363 31.53 -6.69 -2.34
C VAL A 363 31.65 -7.40 -0.99
N GLU A 364 32.71 -8.20 -0.83
CA GLU A 364 32.99 -8.92 0.41
C GLU A 364 33.08 -7.96 1.62
N MET A 365 32.11 -8.08 2.52
CA MET A 365 32.12 -7.39 3.81
C MET A 365 32.94 -8.18 4.82
N LYS A 366 34.26 -7.95 4.85
CA LYS A 366 35.18 -8.69 5.73
C LYS A 366 34.76 -8.71 7.19
N GLU A 367 34.14 -7.64 7.67
CA GLU A 367 33.68 -7.49 9.05
C GLU A 367 32.81 -8.68 9.50
N ILE A 368 31.91 -9.20 8.65
CA ILE A 368 31.04 -10.32 9.01
C ILE A 368 31.79 -11.66 9.17
N TYR A 369 32.94 -11.78 8.51
CA TYR A 369 33.75 -13.01 8.48
C TYR A 369 34.93 -12.97 9.46
N THR A 370 35.48 -11.78 9.73
CA THR A 370 36.63 -11.62 10.65
C THR A 370 36.22 -11.44 12.10
N SER A 371 34.96 -11.11 12.35
CA SER A 371 34.45 -10.84 13.69
C SER A 371 33.59 -11.99 14.22
N ASN A 372 33.48 -12.07 15.54
CA ASN A 372 32.57 -13.02 16.20
C ASN A 372 31.08 -12.59 16.13
N HIS A 373 30.74 -11.54 15.34
CA HIS A 373 29.38 -11.00 15.28
C HIS A 373 28.39 -11.97 14.64
N ILE A 374 28.75 -12.61 13.53
CA ILE A 374 27.87 -13.57 12.85
C ILE A 374 27.60 -14.81 13.71
N TRP A 375 28.62 -15.27 14.46
CA TRP A 375 28.47 -16.42 15.35
C TRP A 375 27.57 -16.11 16.54
N LYS A 376 27.67 -14.92 17.13
CA LYS A 376 26.72 -14.47 18.16
C LYS A 376 25.27 -14.40 17.64
N LEU A 377 25.08 -14.02 16.38
CA LEU A 377 23.77 -14.06 15.74
C LEU A 377 23.28 -15.50 15.58
N PHE A 378 24.12 -16.41 15.07
CA PHE A 378 23.77 -17.84 14.96
C PHE A 378 23.44 -18.48 16.31
N GLU A 379 24.19 -18.19 17.37
CA GLU A 379 23.87 -18.64 18.73
C GLU A 379 22.48 -18.15 19.17
N ASN A 380 22.15 -16.89 18.90
CA ASN A 380 20.82 -16.35 19.19
C ASN A 380 19.72 -17.02 18.34
N PHE A 381 20.00 -17.27 17.06
CA PHE A 381 19.07 -17.96 16.14
C PHE A 381 18.76 -19.37 16.63
N LEU A 382 19.74 -20.10 17.15
CA LEU A 382 19.54 -21.43 17.72
C LEU A 382 18.62 -21.38 18.95
N VAL A 383 18.75 -20.38 19.81
CA VAL A 383 17.85 -20.17 20.96
C VAL A 383 16.42 -19.90 20.47
N ASP A 384 16.25 -19.05 19.46
CA ASP A 384 14.93 -18.73 18.90
C ASP A 384 14.29 -19.95 18.19
N MET A 385 15.09 -20.72 17.42
CA MET A 385 14.65 -21.98 16.81
C MET A 385 14.18 -22.97 17.89
N ALA A 386 14.95 -23.13 18.96
CA ALA A 386 14.59 -24.01 20.07
C ALA A 386 13.28 -23.56 20.75
N ARG A 387 13.08 -22.23 20.92
CA ARG A 387 11.81 -21.68 21.44
C ARG A 387 10.63 -22.05 20.56
N VAL A 388 10.75 -21.88 19.24
CA VAL A 388 9.71 -22.27 18.28
C VAL A 388 9.42 -23.77 18.39
N CYS A 389 10.45 -24.62 18.31
CA CYS A 389 10.30 -26.08 18.39
C CYS A 389 9.63 -26.55 19.70
N ASN A 390 9.97 -25.94 20.83
CA ASN A 390 9.44 -26.33 22.15
C ASN A 390 8.02 -25.83 22.42
N THR A 391 7.51 -24.85 21.65
CA THR A 391 6.16 -24.26 21.82
C THR A 391 5.09 -25.03 21.02
N THR A 392 5.50 -25.94 20.14
CA THR A 392 4.66 -26.61 19.11
C THR A 392 3.53 -27.52 19.61
N THR A 393 3.35 -27.74 20.92
CA THR A 393 2.26 -28.60 21.43
C THR A 393 0.88 -27.94 21.43
N ASP A 394 0.80 -26.59 21.41
CA ASP A 394 -0.48 -25.86 21.36
C ASP A 394 -0.53 -24.83 20.22
N ARG A 395 -0.99 -25.28 19.05
CA ARG A 395 -1.14 -24.43 17.83
C ARG A 395 -2.05 -23.21 18.00
N LYS A 396 -2.87 -23.14 19.06
CA LYS A 396 -3.75 -21.97 19.30
C LYS A 396 -3.02 -20.79 19.93
N HIS A 397 -1.83 -21.00 20.49
CA HIS A 397 -1.01 -19.98 21.14
C HIS A 397 0.39 -19.87 20.51
N ALA A 398 0.56 -20.36 19.28
CA ALA A 398 1.83 -20.28 18.57
C ALA A 398 2.16 -18.82 18.21
N ASP A 399 3.37 -18.38 18.54
CA ASP A 399 3.89 -17.07 18.11
C ASP A 399 4.22 -17.12 16.61
N THR A 400 3.24 -16.70 15.79
CA THR A 400 3.34 -16.71 14.33
C THR A 400 4.44 -15.77 13.83
N ALA A 401 4.75 -14.70 14.57
CA ALA A 401 5.80 -13.75 14.17
C ALA A 401 7.19 -14.37 14.37
N LEU A 402 7.39 -15.08 15.49
CA LEU A 402 8.63 -15.83 15.74
C LEU A 402 8.80 -17.00 14.77
N GLU A 403 7.73 -17.73 14.45
CA GLU A 403 7.78 -18.78 13.42
C GLU A 403 8.19 -18.22 12.06
N LYS A 404 7.60 -17.10 11.64
CA LYS A 404 7.96 -16.43 10.38
C LYS A 404 9.42 -15.99 10.39
N TYR A 405 9.89 -15.40 11.48
CA TYR A 405 11.28 -14.99 11.65
C TYR A 405 12.26 -16.16 11.46
N VAL A 406 11.98 -17.30 12.11
CA VAL A 406 12.84 -18.49 12.03
C VAL A 406 12.79 -19.12 10.64
N THR A 407 11.61 -19.21 10.02
CA THR A 407 11.43 -19.92 8.74
C THR A 407 11.88 -19.12 7.52
N GLU A 408 11.85 -17.79 7.58
CA GLU A 408 12.21 -16.90 6.46
C GLU A 408 13.58 -16.21 6.69
N PRO A 409 13.73 -15.11 7.47
CA PRO A 409 15.02 -14.42 7.65
C PRO A 409 16.18 -15.32 8.09
N VAL A 410 15.96 -16.17 9.10
CA VAL A 410 17.04 -17.00 9.66
C VAL A 410 17.50 -18.08 8.67
N MET A 411 16.57 -18.69 7.93
CA MET A 411 16.94 -19.64 6.88
C MET A 411 17.63 -18.95 5.70
N ASN A 412 17.18 -17.74 5.34
CA ASN A 412 17.78 -16.95 4.26
C ASN A 412 19.22 -16.54 4.59
N ILE A 413 19.48 -16.05 5.81
CA ILE A 413 20.83 -15.66 6.23
C ILE A 413 21.75 -16.88 6.36
N ALA A 414 21.26 -18.00 6.91
CA ALA A 414 22.04 -19.23 6.99
C ALA A 414 22.39 -19.74 5.59
N SER A 415 21.41 -19.83 4.69
CA SER A 415 21.65 -20.24 3.31
C SER A 415 22.58 -19.27 2.57
N GLY A 416 22.37 -17.97 2.71
CA GLY A 416 23.20 -16.94 2.08
C GLY A 416 24.65 -16.99 2.56
N PHE A 417 24.86 -17.17 3.87
CA PHE A 417 26.18 -17.21 4.47
C PHE A 417 26.96 -18.46 4.04
N PHE A 418 26.36 -19.65 4.13
CA PHE A 418 27.06 -20.90 3.79
C PHE A 418 27.21 -21.12 2.28
N ASN A 419 26.36 -20.52 1.45
CA ASN A 419 26.53 -20.55 -0.01
C ASN A 419 27.47 -19.44 -0.51
N SER A 420 27.85 -18.49 0.35
CA SER A 420 28.72 -17.38 -0.03
C SER A 420 30.13 -17.91 -0.35
N PRO A 421 30.72 -17.52 -1.49
CA PRO A 421 32.09 -17.90 -1.85
C PRO A 421 33.14 -17.34 -0.88
N PHE A 422 32.76 -16.38 -0.03
CA PHE A 422 33.64 -15.75 0.95
C PHE A 422 33.68 -16.51 2.29
N SER A 423 32.71 -17.39 2.54
CA SER A 423 32.62 -18.17 3.80
C SER A 423 33.77 -19.17 3.96
N ASP A 424 34.26 -19.76 2.85
CA ASP A 424 35.34 -20.75 2.85
C ASP A 424 36.69 -20.18 3.36
N ASN A 425 36.89 -18.86 3.32
CA ASN A 425 38.12 -18.21 3.78
C ASN A 425 38.15 -17.95 5.31
N SER A 426 37.02 -18.08 6.00
CA SER A 426 36.85 -17.62 7.39
C SER A 426 37.00 -18.72 8.44
N THR A 427 36.90 -20.00 8.06
CA THR A 427 37.06 -21.11 9.00
C THR A 427 38.52 -21.55 9.08
N SER A 428 39.20 -21.23 10.19
CA SER A 428 40.05 -22.24 10.80
C SER A 428 39.22 -23.52 10.93
N LEU A 429 39.67 -24.60 10.28
CA LEU A 429 38.98 -25.86 10.00
C LEU A 429 38.31 -26.61 11.17
N GLN A 430 38.29 -26.08 12.39
CA GLN A 430 37.82 -26.78 13.60
C GLN A 430 36.34 -26.57 13.95
N ASP A 431 35.72 -25.42 13.66
CA ASP A 431 34.33 -25.14 14.10
C ASP A 431 33.25 -25.53 13.07
N ARG A 432 33.68 -25.89 11.84
CA ARG A 432 32.78 -26.20 10.72
C ARG A 432 32.09 -27.56 10.87
N GLU A 433 32.70 -28.52 11.57
CA GLU A 433 32.14 -29.86 11.77
C GLU A 433 30.96 -29.85 12.77
N GLU A 434 30.94 -28.95 13.74
CA GLU A 434 29.86 -28.87 14.74
C GLU A 434 28.61 -28.15 14.19
N ALA A 435 28.77 -27.09 13.39
CA ALA A 435 27.64 -26.30 12.89
C ALA A 435 26.88 -26.98 11.73
N VAL A 436 27.59 -27.64 10.80
CA VAL A 436 26.94 -28.34 9.67
C VAL A 436 26.17 -29.58 10.16
N GLY A 437 26.69 -30.28 11.18
CA GLY A 437 26.01 -31.41 11.80
C GLY A 437 24.68 -31.04 12.48
N ALA A 438 24.55 -29.82 13.02
CA ALA A 438 23.32 -29.35 13.64
C ALA A 438 22.21 -29.06 12.61
N ILE A 439 22.55 -28.49 11.45
CA ILE A 439 21.57 -28.12 10.40
C ILE A 439 21.00 -29.37 9.71
N ASP A 440 21.84 -30.37 9.41
CA ASP A 440 21.38 -31.64 8.82
C ASP A 440 20.52 -32.46 9.78
N SER A 441 20.74 -32.33 11.09
CA SER A 441 19.93 -33.01 12.10
C SER A 441 18.48 -32.49 12.19
N CYS A 442 18.22 -31.24 11.79
CA CYS A 442 16.87 -30.68 11.73
C CYS A 442 16.09 -31.05 10.46
N GLN A 443 16.76 -31.41 9.36
CA GLN A 443 16.10 -31.85 8.12
C GLN A 443 15.80 -33.37 8.10
N SER A 444 16.33 -34.12 9.07
CA SER A 444 16.37 -35.58 9.06
C SER A 444 15.43 -36.26 10.06
N ASN A 445 14.37 -35.60 10.55
CA ASN A 445 13.33 -36.28 11.34
C ASN A 445 12.00 -36.29 10.57
N PRO A 446 11.45 -37.48 10.24
CA PRO A 446 10.24 -37.64 9.45
C PRO A 446 8.95 -37.22 10.17
#